data_AF-A0A246AJW2-F1
#
_entry.id   AF-A0A246AJW2-F1
#
_cell.length_a   1.000
_cell.length_b   1.000
_cell.length_c   1.000
_cell.angle_alpha   90.00
_cell.angle_beta   90.00
_cell.angle_gamma   90.00
#
_symmetry.space_group_name_H-M   'P 1'
#
loop_
_entity.id
_entity.type
_entity.pdbx_description
1 polymer ?
#
loop_
_entity_poly.entity_id
_entity_poly.type
_entity_poly.pdbx_seq_one_letter_code
_entity_poly.pdbx_strand_id
1 'polypeptide(L)'
;MFAKVSVKEWENLVQKQLKTENIYEILSKENLEGIDVKPYYDAVPKPLKNLPKVEESTHLVAQYQENLEENVFAFLLNENVENLEEKILFINNKDLAEHISVEESNRYFSLIDIFSEDKNGIINEQLGKELLAKNFDRNICVDVSLHQNAGAAIDQQLAFALAKAKDLTELFGTEILNKLVFRFALGANYFFEIAKIRAFKLLFNQLSKEYGLNDIPYIFAETSLRNKSTKDPENNLIRSALELSAAMIGGADAVFSNDFRIEDSDTLSEEISFKQQIVLAYESIINVFDDAGNGSYYIENITQQFCEKSWKLFLETEEAGGYSEQLKSGVIQNQIYGHAVEEQKWTEEGKLKLIGVNLYPKLEKTKSVEEMYDSSVIKAVRLAEMFE
;
A
#
# COMPACT_ATOMS: atom_id res chain seq x y z
N MET A 1 -14.53 -40.92 1.39
CA MET A 1 -14.14 -40.01 2.48
C MET A 1 -12.67 -40.28 2.77
N PHE A 2 -11.79 -39.30 2.65
CA PHE A 2 -10.37 -39.49 2.96
C PHE A 2 -10.19 -39.80 4.45
N ALA A 3 -9.19 -40.62 4.79
CA ALA A 3 -8.86 -40.87 6.19
C ALA A 3 -8.41 -39.54 6.83
N LYS A 4 -8.90 -39.25 8.05
CA LYS A 4 -8.40 -38.10 8.81
C LYS A 4 -6.96 -38.41 9.22
N VAL A 5 -6.04 -37.56 8.80
CA VAL A 5 -4.63 -37.59 9.22
C VAL A 5 -4.43 -36.42 10.18
N SER A 6 -3.93 -36.70 11.38
CA SER A 6 -3.55 -35.66 12.34
C SER A 6 -2.27 -34.95 11.89
N VAL A 7 -2.07 -33.71 12.34
CA VAL A 7 -0.83 -32.97 12.07
C VAL A 7 0.39 -33.76 12.50
N LYS A 8 0.33 -34.39 13.68
CA LYS A 8 1.43 -35.23 14.19
C LYS A 8 1.74 -36.43 13.29
N GLU A 9 0.74 -37.08 12.71
CA GLU A 9 0.95 -38.19 11.77
C GLU A 9 1.59 -37.72 10.46
N TRP A 10 1.17 -36.56 9.97
CA TRP A 10 1.79 -35.91 8.81
C TRP A 10 3.25 -35.50 9.11
N GLU A 11 3.51 -34.84 10.24
CA GLU A 11 4.85 -34.43 10.66
C GLU A 11 5.78 -35.64 10.79
N ASN A 12 5.33 -36.73 11.43
CA ASN A 12 6.11 -37.98 11.54
C ASN A 12 6.46 -38.57 10.16
N LEU A 13 5.51 -38.53 9.20
CA LEU A 13 5.76 -39.01 7.84
C LEU A 13 6.82 -38.14 7.15
N VAL A 14 6.70 -36.82 7.27
CA VAL A 14 7.63 -35.86 6.67
C VAL A 14 9.02 -35.95 7.31
N GLN A 15 9.12 -36.03 8.65
CA GLN A 15 10.37 -36.27 9.38
C GLN A 15 11.08 -37.53 8.85
N LYS A 16 10.34 -38.62 8.68
CA LYS A 16 10.87 -39.88 8.14
C LYS A 16 11.35 -39.73 6.68
N GLN A 17 10.61 -39.01 5.84
CA GLN A 17 10.95 -38.83 4.43
C GLN A 17 12.14 -37.89 4.23
N LEU A 18 12.19 -36.78 4.98
CA LEU A 18 13.26 -35.78 4.91
C LEU A 18 14.48 -36.16 5.76
N LYS A 19 14.39 -37.20 6.60
CA LYS A 19 15.44 -37.64 7.53
C LYS A 19 15.91 -36.51 8.45
N THR A 20 14.97 -35.73 8.99
CA THR A 20 15.21 -34.66 9.95
C THR A 20 14.26 -34.78 11.14
N GLU A 21 14.70 -34.34 12.32
CA GLU A 21 13.84 -34.20 13.50
C GLU A 21 13.05 -32.88 13.47
N ASN A 22 13.62 -31.82 12.86
CA ASN A 22 12.95 -30.54 12.67
C ASN A 22 12.61 -30.33 11.19
N ILE A 23 11.37 -30.63 10.80
CA ILE A 23 10.91 -30.45 9.42
C ILE A 23 10.80 -28.98 9.02
N TYR A 24 10.55 -28.09 9.99
CA TYR A 24 10.33 -26.68 9.73
C TYR A 24 11.63 -25.96 9.36
N GLU A 25 12.80 -26.41 9.85
CA GLU A 25 14.10 -25.90 9.37
C GLU A 25 14.34 -26.15 7.87
N ILE A 26 13.76 -27.21 7.31
CA ILE A 26 13.91 -27.56 5.88
C ILE A 26 12.79 -26.96 5.04
N LEU A 27 11.57 -26.98 5.57
CA LEU A 27 10.35 -26.66 4.82
C LEU A 27 9.92 -25.20 4.95
N SER A 28 10.24 -24.56 6.08
CA SER A 28 10.08 -23.11 6.18
C SER A 28 11.16 -22.47 5.35
N LYS A 29 10.75 -21.62 4.41
CA LYS A 29 11.67 -20.72 3.73
C LYS A 29 11.59 -19.39 4.45
N GLU A 30 12.72 -18.94 4.98
CA GLU A 30 12.84 -17.55 5.39
C GLU A 30 12.53 -16.70 4.15
N ASN A 31 11.48 -15.88 4.26
CA ASN A 31 11.18 -14.95 3.19
C ASN A 31 12.00 -13.68 3.39
N LEU A 32 12.16 -12.94 2.30
CA LEU A 32 13.02 -11.76 2.26
C LEU A 32 12.51 -10.63 3.18
N GLU A 33 11.23 -10.65 3.54
CA GLU A 33 10.55 -9.68 4.44
C GLU A 33 10.57 -10.11 5.92
N GLY A 34 11.28 -11.19 6.25
CA GLY A 34 11.35 -11.78 7.58
C GLY A 34 10.01 -12.23 8.17
N ILE A 35 8.98 -12.48 7.35
CA ILE A 35 7.69 -13.05 7.79
C ILE A 35 7.81 -14.58 7.76
N ASP A 36 7.41 -15.25 8.84
CA ASP A 36 7.43 -16.71 8.89
C ASP A 36 6.26 -17.28 8.08
N VAL A 37 6.57 -17.96 6.97
CA VAL A 37 5.57 -18.66 6.16
C VAL A 37 5.75 -20.15 6.35
N LYS A 38 4.80 -20.77 7.05
CA LYS A 38 4.80 -22.20 7.31
C LYS A 38 4.45 -22.98 6.04
N PRO A 39 5.03 -24.18 5.85
CA PRO A 39 4.67 -25.07 4.74
C PRO A 39 3.22 -25.58 4.84
N TYR A 40 2.65 -25.53 6.04
CA TYR A 40 1.32 -26.05 6.35
C TYR A 40 0.69 -25.25 7.50
N TYR A 41 -0.62 -25.08 7.42
CA TYR A 41 -1.45 -24.46 8.45
C TYR A 41 -2.66 -25.36 8.73
N ASP A 42 -3.00 -25.54 10.00
CA ASP A 42 -4.11 -26.38 10.46
C ASP A 42 -5.19 -25.63 11.24
N ALA A 43 -4.85 -24.46 11.77
CA ALA A 43 -5.76 -23.60 12.53
C ALA A 43 -5.36 -22.12 12.42
N VAL A 44 -6.32 -21.24 12.75
CA VAL A 44 -6.06 -19.83 13.04
C VAL A 44 -5.96 -19.68 14.56
N PRO A 45 -4.77 -19.45 15.15
CA PRO A 45 -4.63 -19.38 16.61
C PRO A 45 -5.41 -18.21 17.24
N LYS A 46 -5.46 -17.09 16.51
CA LYS A 46 -6.16 -15.86 16.90
C LYS A 46 -6.93 -15.34 15.67
N PRO A 47 -8.18 -15.77 15.46
CA PRO A 47 -9.00 -15.25 14.37
C PRO A 47 -9.18 -13.74 14.51
N LEU A 48 -8.85 -13.00 13.47
CA LEU A 48 -9.01 -11.55 13.47
C LEU A 48 -10.49 -11.19 13.28
N LYS A 49 -10.91 -10.11 13.94
CA LYS A 49 -12.26 -9.57 13.76
C LYS A 49 -12.31 -8.82 12.43
N ASN A 50 -13.32 -9.10 11.61
CA ASN A 50 -13.62 -8.28 10.45
C ASN A 50 -14.02 -6.87 10.89
N LEU A 51 -13.26 -5.88 10.41
CA LEU A 51 -13.64 -4.48 10.51
C LEU A 51 -14.43 -4.12 9.24
N PRO A 52 -15.54 -3.37 9.35
CA PRO A 52 -16.31 -2.98 8.18
C PRO A 52 -15.48 -2.08 7.26
N LYS A 53 -15.90 -1.98 5.99
CA LYS A 53 -15.38 -0.97 5.07
C LYS A 53 -16.00 0.40 5.41
N VAL A 54 -15.32 1.49 5.04
CA VAL A 54 -15.92 2.82 5.13
C VAL A 54 -16.94 2.98 4.00
N GLU A 55 -16.60 2.50 2.81
CA GLU A 55 -17.49 2.48 1.63
C GLU A 55 -18.04 1.06 1.37
N GLU A 56 -19.32 0.97 1.02
CA GLU A 56 -19.95 -0.33 0.69
C GLU A 56 -19.30 -0.97 -0.56
N SER A 57 -18.95 -0.15 -1.54
CA SER A 57 -18.28 -0.56 -2.78
C SER A 57 -16.98 0.20 -2.95
N THR A 58 -15.91 -0.49 -3.34
CA THR A 58 -14.63 0.15 -3.66
C THR A 58 -14.81 1.14 -4.82
N HIS A 59 -14.40 2.39 -4.61
CA HIS A 59 -14.39 3.41 -5.65
C HIS A 59 -13.32 3.09 -6.70
N LEU A 60 -13.73 2.98 -7.96
CA LEU A 60 -12.82 2.73 -9.10
C LEU A 60 -12.40 4.09 -9.66
N VAL A 61 -11.19 4.52 -9.34
CA VAL A 61 -10.74 5.89 -9.63
C VAL A 61 -10.05 5.94 -10.99
N ALA A 62 -10.50 6.83 -11.86
CA ALA A 62 -9.84 7.15 -13.12
C ALA A 62 -9.08 8.47 -13.04
N GLN A 63 -8.04 8.62 -13.84
CA GLN A 63 -7.55 9.95 -14.20
C GLN A 63 -8.67 10.68 -14.93
N TYR A 64 -8.88 11.97 -14.64
CA TYR A 64 -9.89 12.74 -15.37
C TYR A 64 -9.57 12.83 -16.85
N GLN A 65 -10.55 12.47 -17.67
CA GLN A 65 -10.57 12.67 -19.12
C GLN A 65 -12.01 13.05 -19.51
N GLU A 66 -12.18 14.06 -20.36
CA GLU A 66 -13.50 14.61 -20.74
C GLU A 66 -14.45 13.54 -21.31
N ASN A 67 -13.92 12.58 -22.08
CA ASN A 67 -14.69 11.47 -22.65
C ASN A 67 -15.18 10.42 -21.63
N LEU A 68 -14.69 10.47 -20.38
CA LEU A 68 -15.06 9.52 -19.32
C LEU A 68 -16.12 10.09 -18.36
N GLU A 69 -16.45 11.37 -18.47
CA GLU A 69 -17.32 12.10 -17.54
C GLU A 69 -18.66 11.39 -17.27
N GLU A 70 -19.33 10.89 -18.30
CA GLU A 70 -20.64 10.22 -18.15
C GLU A 70 -20.54 8.83 -17.49
N ASN A 71 -19.41 8.13 -17.67
CA ASN A 71 -19.30 6.69 -17.37
C ASN A 71 -18.51 6.38 -16.10
N VAL A 72 -17.77 7.36 -15.57
CA VAL A 72 -16.93 7.21 -14.39
C VAL A 72 -17.50 8.03 -13.24
N PHE A 73 -17.53 7.44 -12.05
CA PHE A 73 -18.09 8.05 -10.84
C PHE A 73 -17.02 8.59 -9.89
N ALA A 74 -15.76 8.15 -10.02
CA ALA A 74 -14.66 8.60 -9.17
C ALA A 74 -13.45 9.05 -10.01
N PHE A 75 -12.99 10.28 -9.77
CA PHE A 75 -11.87 10.87 -10.51
C PHE A 75 -10.73 11.31 -9.60
N LEU A 76 -9.51 11.12 -10.10
CA LEU A 76 -8.31 11.79 -9.60
C LEU A 76 -8.13 13.10 -10.37
N LEU A 77 -8.15 14.22 -9.65
CA LEU A 77 -8.01 15.56 -10.23
C LEU A 77 -6.63 16.14 -9.91
N ASN A 78 -5.96 16.59 -10.97
CA ASN A 78 -4.72 17.36 -10.90
C ASN A 78 -4.89 18.82 -11.36
N GLU A 79 -6.02 19.13 -11.98
CA GLU A 79 -6.40 20.46 -12.46
C GLU A 79 -7.88 20.72 -12.19
N ASN A 80 -8.30 21.98 -12.30
CA ASN A 80 -9.69 22.36 -12.05
C ASN A 80 -10.58 21.91 -13.21
N VAL A 81 -11.68 21.26 -12.88
CA VAL A 81 -12.66 20.75 -13.85
C VAL A 81 -14.02 21.30 -13.45
N GLU A 82 -14.65 22.03 -14.38
CA GLU A 82 -16.00 22.54 -14.21
C GLU A 82 -17.04 21.50 -14.65
N ASN A 83 -18.26 21.60 -14.12
CA ASN A 83 -19.44 20.82 -14.52
C ASN A 83 -19.45 19.32 -14.14
N LEU A 84 -18.60 18.89 -13.21
CA LEU A 84 -18.75 17.56 -12.61
C LEU A 84 -19.90 17.56 -11.60
N GLU A 85 -20.89 16.69 -11.79
CA GLU A 85 -22.02 16.49 -10.88
C GLU A 85 -22.11 15.02 -10.43
N GLU A 86 -22.53 14.81 -9.19
CA GLU A 86 -22.71 13.48 -8.56
C GLU A 86 -21.45 12.58 -8.61
N LYS A 87 -20.26 13.19 -8.48
CA LYS A 87 -18.95 12.50 -8.54
C LYS A 87 -18.25 12.41 -7.18
N ILE A 88 -17.35 11.45 -7.08
CA ILE A 88 -16.33 11.36 -6.03
C ILE A 88 -15.01 11.89 -6.58
N LEU A 89 -14.46 12.92 -5.96
CA LEU A 89 -13.31 13.66 -6.46
C LEU A 89 -12.14 13.56 -5.47
N PHE A 90 -11.05 12.95 -5.93
CA PHE A 90 -9.78 12.86 -5.21
C PHE A 90 -8.85 13.97 -5.68
N ILE A 91 -8.48 14.88 -4.79
CA ILE A 91 -7.67 16.06 -5.10
C ILE A 91 -6.22 15.77 -4.74
N ASN A 92 -5.35 15.68 -5.76
CA ASN A 92 -3.93 15.34 -5.57
C ASN A 92 -3.00 16.56 -5.77
N ASN A 93 -3.52 17.66 -6.30
CA ASN A 93 -2.76 18.89 -6.51
C ASN A 93 -3.02 19.92 -5.40
N LYS A 94 -1.94 20.38 -4.74
CA LYS A 94 -1.99 21.39 -3.67
C LYS A 94 -2.59 22.71 -4.13
N ASP A 95 -2.13 23.23 -5.27
CA ASP A 95 -2.59 24.51 -5.82
C ASP A 95 -4.09 24.44 -6.20
N LEU A 96 -4.54 23.26 -6.65
CA LEU A 96 -5.95 23.03 -6.94
C LEU A 96 -6.80 23.06 -5.67
N ALA A 97 -6.36 22.43 -4.59
CA ALA A 97 -7.15 22.38 -3.35
C ALA A 97 -7.41 23.78 -2.76
N GLU A 98 -6.51 24.74 -2.98
CA GLU A 98 -6.72 26.13 -2.57
C GLU A 98 -7.87 26.79 -3.33
N HIS A 99 -8.01 26.51 -4.63
CA HIS A 99 -8.89 27.23 -5.55
C HIS A 99 -10.15 26.47 -5.99
N ILE A 100 -10.27 25.18 -5.67
CA ILE A 100 -11.42 24.37 -6.08
C ILE A 100 -12.72 24.89 -5.47
N SER A 101 -13.71 25.12 -6.33
CA SER A 101 -15.11 25.33 -5.91
C SER A 101 -15.73 23.97 -5.62
N VAL A 102 -16.36 23.85 -4.46
CA VAL A 102 -17.00 22.61 -4.02
C VAL A 102 -18.46 22.66 -4.44
N GLU A 103 -18.86 21.74 -5.30
CA GLU A 103 -20.25 21.51 -5.68
C GLU A 103 -20.91 20.59 -4.66
N GLU A 104 -22.09 20.96 -4.16
CA GLU A 104 -22.77 20.21 -3.09
C GLU A 104 -23.14 18.77 -3.47
N SER A 105 -23.31 18.49 -4.77
CA SER A 105 -23.62 17.14 -5.27
C SER A 105 -22.44 16.18 -5.24
N ASN A 106 -21.21 16.68 -5.09
CA ASN A 106 -19.99 15.88 -5.17
C ASN A 106 -19.44 15.55 -3.77
N ARG A 107 -18.71 14.43 -3.70
CA ARG A 107 -17.93 14.04 -2.51
C ARG A 107 -16.46 14.29 -2.77
N TYR A 108 -15.78 14.95 -1.85
CA TYR A 108 -14.39 15.36 -2.04
C TYR A 108 -13.45 14.70 -1.01
N PHE A 109 -12.31 14.24 -1.50
CA PHE A 109 -11.25 13.63 -0.71
C PHE A 109 -9.92 14.28 -1.06
N SER A 110 -9.18 14.75 -0.06
CA SER A 110 -7.83 15.26 -0.27
C SER A 110 -6.82 14.11 -0.23
N LEU A 111 -6.02 13.97 -1.30
CA LEU A 111 -4.83 13.13 -1.35
C LEU A 111 -3.54 13.92 -1.07
N ILE A 112 -3.67 15.11 -0.48
CA ILE A 112 -2.55 16.00 -0.19
C ILE A 112 -1.93 15.65 1.16
N ASP A 113 -0.65 15.30 1.11
CA ASP A 113 0.20 15.16 2.28
C ASP A 113 0.80 16.51 2.71
N ILE A 114 0.68 16.80 4.01
CA ILE A 114 1.18 18.03 4.62
C ILE A 114 2.54 17.84 5.32
N PHE A 115 3.08 16.63 5.37
CA PHE A 115 4.45 16.38 5.80
C PHE A 115 5.41 16.74 4.67
N SER A 116 6.52 17.40 5.01
CA SER A 116 7.65 17.53 4.11
C SER A 116 8.44 16.22 4.15
N GLU A 117 8.58 15.56 3.01
CA GLU A 117 9.40 14.33 2.88
C GLU A 117 10.89 14.65 2.66
N ASP A 118 11.28 15.90 2.93
CA ASP A 118 12.66 16.37 2.94
C ASP A 118 13.27 16.28 4.35
N LYS A 119 14.57 16.58 4.46
CA LYS A 119 15.31 16.55 5.74
C LYS A 119 14.77 17.52 6.79
N ASN A 120 13.83 18.40 6.44
CA ASN A 120 13.27 19.34 7.40
C ASN A 120 12.18 18.69 8.25
N GLY A 121 11.54 17.61 7.79
CA GLY A 121 10.46 16.90 8.49
C GLY A 121 9.42 17.84 9.11
N ILE A 122 9.02 18.87 8.35
CA ILE A 122 8.09 19.91 8.78
C ILE A 122 6.69 19.47 8.39
N ILE A 123 5.75 19.56 9.33
CA ILE A 123 4.32 19.50 9.05
C ILE A 123 3.87 20.91 8.67
N ASN A 124 3.34 21.09 7.46
CA ASN A 124 2.78 22.37 7.02
C ASN A 124 1.43 22.63 7.71
N GLU A 125 1.48 23.20 8.92
CA GLU A 125 0.28 23.48 9.72
C GLU A 125 -0.72 24.40 9.03
N GLN A 126 -0.22 25.37 8.25
CA GLN A 126 -1.06 26.34 7.55
C GLN A 126 -1.90 25.64 6.49
N LEU A 127 -1.26 24.83 5.64
CA LEU A 127 -1.95 24.00 4.65
C LEU A 127 -2.91 23.02 5.32
N GLY A 128 -2.53 22.43 6.45
CA GLY A 128 -3.42 21.56 7.23
C GLY A 128 -4.70 22.28 7.68
N LYS A 129 -4.60 23.51 8.19
CA LYS A 129 -5.76 24.34 8.59
C LYS A 129 -6.64 24.71 7.40
N GLU A 130 -6.03 25.06 6.27
CA GLU A 130 -6.75 25.39 5.03
C GLU A 130 -7.53 24.19 4.50
N LEU A 131 -6.90 23.02 4.43
CA LEU A 131 -7.55 21.78 4.03
C LEU A 131 -8.69 21.40 4.97
N LEU A 132 -8.50 21.54 6.29
CA LEU A 132 -9.54 21.24 7.29
C LEU A 132 -10.73 22.20 7.24
N ALA A 133 -10.55 23.42 6.72
CA ALA A 133 -11.63 24.36 6.51
C ALA A 133 -12.48 24.04 5.27
N LYS A 134 -12.01 23.17 4.37
CA LYS A 134 -12.76 22.73 3.18
C LYS A 134 -13.84 21.71 3.56
N ASN A 135 -14.96 21.76 2.85
CA ASN A 135 -16.06 20.80 3.01
C ASN A 135 -15.76 19.48 2.28
N PHE A 136 -14.71 18.79 2.72
CA PHE A 136 -14.32 17.48 2.21
C PHE A 136 -14.74 16.39 3.20
N ASP A 137 -15.04 15.19 2.69
CA ASP A 137 -15.33 14.02 3.51
C ASP A 137 -14.10 13.65 4.35
N ARG A 138 -12.92 13.73 3.71
CA ARG A 138 -11.61 13.58 4.34
C ARG A 138 -10.65 14.65 3.81
N ASN A 139 -9.95 15.32 4.71
CA ASN A 139 -9.29 16.60 4.45
C ASN A 139 -7.77 16.47 4.27
N ILE A 140 -7.13 15.47 4.87
CA ILE A 140 -5.67 15.33 4.86
C ILE A 140 -5.30 13.91 4.47
N CYS A 141 -4.30 13.76 3.61
CA CYS A 141 -3.73 12.48 3.27
C CYS A 141 -2.50 12.19 4.13
N VAL A 142 -2.43 10.95 4.63
CA VAL A 142 -1.18 10.34 5.07
C VAL A 142 -0.71 9.48 3.90
N ASP A 143 0.23 10.03 3.13
CA ASP A 143 0.81 9.36 1.99
C ASP A 143 2.01 8.53 2.43
N VAL A 144 1.93 7.22 2.20
CA VAL A 144 3.02 6.25 2.37
C VAL A 144 3.30 5.47 1.08
N SER A 145 2.69 5.88 -0.04
CA SER A 145 2.99 5.35 -1.37
C SER A 145 4.43 5.70 -1.78
N LEU A 146 4.93 6.88 -1.41
CA LEU A 146 6.31 7.28 -1.65
C LEU A 146 7.28 6.35 -0.92
N HIS A 147 7.01 6.02 0.35
CA HIS A 147 7.84 5.09 1.14
C HIS A 147 7.93 3.73 0.47
N GLN A 148 6.79 3.19 0.03
CA GLN A 148 6.78 1.94 -0.71
C GLN A 148 7.60 2.05 -2.01
N ASN A 149 7.39 3.11 -2.80
CA ASN A 149 8.11 3.31 -4.06
C ASN A 149 9.62 3.57 -3.86
N ALA A 150 10.01 4.08 -2.69
CA ALA A 150 11.39 4.24 -2.26
C ALA A 150 12.02 2.95 -1.70
N GLY A 151 11.21 1.91 -1.47
CA GLY A 151 11.67 0.61 -1.01
C GLY A 151 11.54 0.37 0.48
N ALA A 152 10.57 0.99 1.14
CA ALA A 152 10.22 0.64 2.50
C ALA A 152 9.57 -0.75 2.56
N ALA A 153 9.94 -1.55 3.55
CA ALA A 153 9.27 -2.81 3.86
C ALA A 153 7.79 -2.57 4.25
N ILE A 154 6.96 -3.62 4.20
CA ILE A 154 5.53 -3.47 4.51
C ILE A 154 5.30 -2.99 5.95
N ASP A 155 6.06 -3.50 6.91
CA ASP A 155 5.97 -3.09 8.31
C ASP A 155 6.41 -1.64 8.54
N GLN A 156 7.43 -1.17 7.81
CA GLN A 156 7.83 0.24 7.78
C GLN A 156 6.69 1.13 7.26
N GLN A 157 6.06 0.78 6.14
CA GLN A 157 4.95 1.56 5.58
C GLN A 157 3.78 1.68 6.57
N LEU A 158 3.41 0.58 7.22
CA LEU A 158 2.33 0.53 8.20
C LEU A 158 2.67 1.33 9.47
N ALA A 159 3.90 1.17 10.00
CA ALA A 159 4.35 1.89 11.19
C ALA A 159 4.43 3.40 10.96
N PHE A 160 4.98 3.84 9.81
CA PHE A 160 5.10 5.25 9.49
C PHE A 160 3.74 5.90 9.21
N ALA A 161 2.79 5.17 8.64
CA ALA A 161 1.41 5.67 8.51
C ALA A 161 0.77 5.94 9.89
N LEU A 162 0.98 5.06 10.87
CA LEU A 162 0.49 5.27 12.25
C LEU A 162 1.20 6.44 12.93
N ALA A 163 2.53 6.53 12.79
CA ALA A 163 3.33 7.60 13.38
C ALA A 163 2.92 8.97 12.81
N LYS A 164 2.73 9.07 11.48
CA LYS A 164 2.18 10.28 10.85
C LYS A 164 0.78 10.62 11.37
N ALA A 165 -0.12 9.63 11.50
CA ALA A 165 -1.46 9.86 12.05
C ALA A 165 -1.44 10.35 13.51
N LYS A 166 -0.51 9.83 14.32
CA LYS A 166 -0.29 10.26 15.70
C LYS A 166 0.27 11.68 15.75
N ASP A 167 1.30 12.00 14.98
CA ASP A 167 1.86 13.37 14.90
C ASP A 167 0.77 14.39 14.53
N LEU A 168 -0.11 14.06 13.58
CA LEU A 168 -1.26 14.89 13.24
C LEU A 168 -2.27 15.02 14.38
N THR A 169 -2.49 13.94 15.15
CA THR A 169 -3.38 13.95 16.31
C THR A 169 -2.87 14.85 17.42
N GLU A 170 -1.57 14.88 17.67
CA GLU A 170 -0.97 15.80 18.63
C GLU A 170 -1.08 17.26 18.21
N LEU A 171 -0.99 17.51 16.91
CA LEU A 171 -1.01 18.86 16.36
C LEU A 171 -2.42 19.45 16.21
N PHE A 172 -3.38 18.66 15.72
CA PHE A 172 -4.72 19.12 15.37
C PHE A 172 -5.83 18.60 16.31
N GLY A 173 -5.50 17.68 17.22
CA GLY A 173 -6.45 17.02 18.11
C GLY A 173 -7.04 15.73 17.52
N THR A 174 -7.72 14.95 18.36
CA THR A 174 -8.18 13.58 18.06
C THR A 174 -9.19 13.47 16.92
N GLU A 175 -9.97 14.53 16.69
CA GLU A 175 -10.96 14.58 15.60
C GLU A 175 -10.33 14.44 14.21
N ILE A 176 -9.01 14.70 14.10
CA ILE A 176 -8.29 14.56 12.83
C ILE A 176 -8.30 13.13 12.31
N LEU A 177 -8.37 12.11 13.17
CA LEU A 177 -8.31 10.70 12.75
C LEU A 177 -9.45 10.36 11.77
N ASN A 178 -10.63 10.94 11.98
CA ASN A 178 -11.79 10.85 11.09
C ASN A 178 -11.72 11.78 9.88
N LYS A 179 -10.64 12.53 9.70
CA LYS A 179 -10.39 13.39 8.53
C LYS A 179 -9.26 12.88 7.65
N LEU A 180 -8.64 11.75 7.99
CA LEU A 180 -7.52 11.18 7.25
C LEU A 180 -7.97 10.26 6.10
N VAL A 181 -7.27 10.38 4.98
CA VAL A 181 -7.14 9.33 3.95
C VAL A 181 -5.74 8.74 4.07
N PHE A 182 -5.61 7.43 3.95
CA PHE A 182 -4.32 6.75 3.91
C PHE A 182 -4.05 6.27 2.50
N ARG A 183 -3.00 6.78 1.88
CA ARG A 183 -2.60 6.41 0.52
C ARG A 183 -1.48 5.36 0.56
N PHE A 184 -1.75 4.18 0.02
CA PHE A 184 -0.79 3.08 -0.07
C PHE A 184 -0.54 2.68 -1.53
N ALA A 185 0.74 2.50 -1.89
CA ALA A 185 1.09 1.77 -3.11
C ALA A 185 1.16 0.26 -2.83
N LEU A 186 0.72 -0.57 -3.77
CA LEU A 186 0.66 -2.03 -3.66
C LEU A 186 1.71 -2.66 -4.57
N GLY A 187 2.58 -3.49 -4.00
CA GLY A 187 3.67 -4.17 -4.69
C GLY A 187 3.34 -5.57 -5.22
N ALA A 188 4.39 -6.31 -5.57
CA ALA A 188 4.25 -7.57 -6.33
C ALA A 188 3.75 -8.77 -5.51
N ASN A 189 3.89 -8.77 -4.17
CA ASN A 189 3.58 -9.93 -3.35
C ASN A 189 2.08 -9.96 -3.00
N TYR A 190 1.31 -10.58 -3.89
CA TYR A 190 -0.16 -10.62 -3.86
C TYR A 190 -0.78 -10.84 -2.47
N PHE A 191 -0.39 -11.90 -1.75
CA PHE A 191 -0.98 -12.21 -0.45
C PHE A 191 -0.51 -11.28 0.67
N PHE A 192 0.70 -10.72 0.55
CA PHE A 192 1.23 -9.80 1.55
C PHE A 192 0.56 -8.45 1.41
N GLU A 193 0.29 -8.02 0.19
CA GLU A 193 -0.48 -6.81 -0.08
C GLU A 193 -1.94 -6.93 0.41
N ILE A 194 -2.58 -8.10 0.26
CA ILE A 194 -3.89 -8.36 0.90
C ILE A 194 -3.77 -8.21 2.43
N ALA A 195 -2.78 -8.87 3.03
CA ALA A 195 -2.58 -8.86 4.48
C ALA A 195 -2.20 -7.48 5.02
N LYS A 196 -1.47 -6.66 4.24
CA LYS A 196 -1.09 -5.28 4.57
C LYS A 196 -2.31 -4.39 4.75
N ILE A 197 -3.24 -4.38 3.79
CA ILE A 197 -4.45 -3.56 3.88
C ILE A 197 -5.30 -3.98 5.10
N ARG A 198 -5.44 -5.29 5.32
CA ARG A 198 -6.13 -5.84 6.51
C ARG A 198 -5.42 -5.44 7.82
N ALA A 199 -4.10 -5.56 7.87
CA ALA A 199 -3.30 -5.22 9.04
C ALA A 199 -3.43 -3.73 9.37
N PHE A 200 -3.40 -2.86 8.36
CA PHE A 200 -3.53 -1.43 8.58
C PHE A 200 -4.87 -1.04 9.22
N LYS A 201 -5.99 -1.64 8.77
CA LYS A 201 -7.30 -1.41 9.40
C LYS A 201 -7.29 -1.75 10.89
N LEU A 202 -6.70 -2.88 11.25
CA LEU A 202 -6.59 -3.33 12.65
C LEU A 202 -5.70 -2.40 13.47
N LEU A 203 -4.54 -2.03 12.92
CA LEU A 203 -3.57 -1.14 13.55
C LEU A 203 -4.15 0.25 13.79
N PHE A 204 -4.78 0.85 12.78
CA PHE A 204 -5.39 2.17 12.90
C PHE A 204 -6.58 2.15 13.87
N ASN A 205 -7.42 1.11 13.82
CA ASN A 205 -8.50 0.96 14.79
C ASN A 205 -7.95 0.84 16.21
N GLN A 206 -6.85 0.10 16.41
CA GLN A 206 -6.17 0.02 17.71
C GLN A 206 -5.64 1.38 18.15
N LEU A 207 -4.96 2.13 17.28
CA LEU A 207 -4.52 3.50 17.57
C LEU A 207 -5.68 4.41 17.97
N SER A 208 -6.79 4.39 17.22
CA SER A 208 -7.97 5.23 17.50
C SER A 208 -8.60 4.94 18.88
N LYS A 209 -8.53 3.68 19.35
CA LYS A 209 -9.04 3.28 20.66
C LYS A 209 -8.25 3.89 21.82
N GLU A 210 -6.95 4.15 21.64
CA GLU A 210 -6.15 4.85 22.64
C GLU A 210 -6.63 6.30 22.85
N TYR A 211 -7.34 6.86 21.86
CA TYR A 211 -8.01 8.16 21.94
C TYR A 211 -9.50 8.07 22.29
N GLY A 212 -10.00 6.89 22.68
CA GLY A 212 -11.41 6.68 23.02
C GLY A 212 -12.35 6.61 21.81
N LEU A 213 -11.82 6.44 20.60
CA LEU A 213 -12.57 6.31 19.36
C LEU A 213 -12.66 4.82 18.93
N ASN A 214 -13.37 4.56 17.84
CA ASN A 214 -13.41 3.24 17.21
C ASN A 214 -13.43 3.41 15.68
N ASP A 215 -12.50 4.22 15.20
CA ASP A 215 -12.44 4.65 13.81
C ASP A 215 -11.87 3.55 12.92
N ILE A 216 -12.17 3.66 11.64
CA ILE A 216 -11.70 2.77 10.57
C ILE A 216 -11.06 3.67 9.52
N PRO A 217 -9.84 3.35 9.05
CA PRO A 217 -9.16 4.22 8.11
C PRO A 217 -9.87 4.18 6.75
N TYR A 218 -9.95 5.33 6.09
CA TYR A 218 -10.24 5.37 4.66
C TYR A 218 -8.96 5.09 3.88
N ILE A 219 -8.92 4.03 3.08
CA ILE A 219 -7.72 3.60 2.35
C ILE A 219 -7.88 3.85 0.86
N PHE A 220 -7.02 4.72 0.32
CA PHE A 220 -6.80 4.88 -1.10
C PHE A 220 -5.59 4.03 -1.53
N ALA A 221 -5.82 3.04 -2.38
CA ALA A 221 -4.81 2.10 -2.83
C ALA A 221 -4.41 2.39 -4.27
N GLU A 222 -3.12 2.39 -4.58
CA GLU A 222 -2.63 2.53 -5.96
C GLU A 222 -1.62 1.46 -6.34
N THR A 223 -1.55 1.14 -7.63
CA THR A 223 -0.54 0.22 -8.17
C THR A 223 0.86 0.82 -8.02
N SER A 224 1.83 0.06 -7.48
CA SER A 224 3.19 0.57 -7.27
C SER A 224 3.91 0.88 -8.59
N LEU A 225 4.79 1.89 -8.59
CA LEU A 225 5.76 2.10 -9.68
C LEU A 225 7.03 1.27 -9.49
N ARG A 226 7.33 0.85 -8.25
CA ARG A 226 8.58 0.17 -7.86
C ARG A 226 8.87 -1.09 -8.67
N ASN A 227 7.84 -1.87 -9.00
CA ASN A 227 7.97 -3.11 -9.78
C ASN A 227 7.65 -2.94 -11.26
N LYS A 228 7.60 -1.70 -11.77
CA LYS A 228 7.27 -1.39 -13.16
C LYS A 228 8.54 -1.19 -13.99
N SER A 229 8.47 -1.58 -15.26
CA SER A 229 9.58 -1.49 -16.21
C SER A 229 9.16 -0.76 -17.48
N THR A 230 10.10 -0.03 -18.09
CA THR A 230 9.96 0.54 -19.44
C THR A 230 10.17 -0.53 -20.51
N LYS A 231 10.81 -1.65 -20.15
CA LYS A 231 10.99 -2.82 -21.02
C LYS A 231 9.86 -3.80 -20.79
N ASP A 232 9.31 -4.33 -21.88
CA ASP A 232 8.16 -5.25 -21.87
C ASP A 232 6.98 -4.70 -21.03
N PRO A 233 6.50 -3.47 -21.34
CA PRO A 233 5.53 -2.75 -20.52
C PRO A 233 4.18 -3.48 -20.39
N GLU A 234 3.85 -4.42 -21.28
CA GLU A 234 2.65 -5.26 -21.17
C GLU A 234 2.65 -6.09 -19.89
N ASN A 235 3.82 -6.48 -19.37
CA ASN A 235 3.91 -7.14 -18.06
C ASN A 235 3.45 -6.23 -16.91
N ASN A 236 3.51 -4.90 -17.07
CA ASN A 236 3.00 -3.96 -16.06
C ASN A 236 1.48 -4.09 -15.91
N LEU A 237 0.73 -4.42 -16.97
CA LEU A 237 -0.70 -4.71 -16.86
C LEU A 237 -0.95 -5.92 -15.94
N ILE A 238 -0.20 -7.01 -16.13
CA ILE A 238 -0.36 -8.21 -15.30
C ILE A 238 -0.03 -7.90 -13.83
N ARG A 239 1.03 -7.10 -13.59
CA ARG A 239 1.40 -6.65 -12.24
C ARG A 239 0.30 -5.81 -11.61
N SER A 240 -0.18 -4.79 -12.32
CA SER A 240 -1.24 -3.90 -11.86
C SER A 240 -2.55 -4.64 -11.58
N ALA A 241 -2.93 -5.62 -12.41
CA ALA A 241 -4.12 -6.44 -12.15
C ALA A 241 -4.04 -7.22 -10.83
N LEU A 242 -2.86 -7.77 -10.49
CA LEU A 242 -2.64 -8.46 -9.20
C LEU A 242 -2.63 -7.48 -8.02
N GLU A 243 -2.05 -6.30 -8.20
CA GLU A 243 -2.02 -5.25 -7.17
C GLU A 243 -3.41 -4.71 -6.86
N LEU A 244 -4.20 -4.39 -7.89
CA LEU A 244 -5.59 -3.93 -7.77
C LEU A 244 -6.47 -4.98 -7.10
N SER A 245 -6.37 -6.25 -7.52
CA SER A 245 -7.15 -7.33 -6.92
C SER A 245 -6.74 -7.57 -5.45
N ALA A 246 -5.46 -7.46 -5.11
CA ALA A 246 -5.00 -7.51 -3.73
C ALA A 246 -5.58 -6.38 -2.88
N ALA A 247 -5.61 -5.14 -3.40
CA ALA A 247 -6.20 -3.98 -2.73
C ALA A 247 -7.71 -4.16 -2.50
N MET A 248 -8.46 -4.59 -3.52
CA MET A 248 -9.91 -4.81 -3.42
C MET A 248 -10.25 -5.93 -2.42
N ILE A 249 -9.52 -7.06 -2.45
CA ILE A 249 -9.70 -8.17 -1.50
C ILE A 249 -9.32 -7.76 -0.09
N GLY A 250 -8.23 -7.01 0.08
CA GLY A 250 -7.81 -6.47 1.36
C GLY A 250 -8.80 -5.43 1.92
N GLY A 251 -9.69 -4.92 1.07
CA GLY A 251 -10.78 -4.03 1.42
C GLY A 251 -10.41 -2.56 1.39
N ALA A 252 -9.58 -2.12 0.45
CA ALA A 252 -9.39 -0.69 0.18
C ALA A 252 -10.71 -0.02 -0.23
N ASP A 253 -10.90 1.24 0.19
CA ASP A 253 -12.12 2.01 -0.07
C ASP A 253 -12.09 2.65 -1.46
N ALA A 254 -10.90 2.97 -1.97
CA ALA A 254 -10.68 3.42 -3.34
C ALA A 254 -9.46 2.72 -3.93
N VAL A 255 -9.50 2.46 -5.25
CA VAL A 255 -8.34 1.95 -6.00
C VAL A 255 -8.03 2.82 -7.20
N PHE A 256 -6.75 2.93 -7.54
CA PHE A 256 -6.25 3.64 -8.71
C PHE A 256 -5.15 2.84 -9.40
N SER A 257 -5.15 2.80 -10.73
CA SER A 257 -4.06 2.23 -11.51
C SER A 257 -3.24 3.34 -12.12
N ASN A 258 -1.95 3.36 -11.81
CA ASN A 258 -0.98 4.09 -12.61
C ASN A 258 -0.98 3.55 -14.05
N ASP A 259 -0.53 4.39 -14.99
CA ASP A 259 -0.37 3.96 -16.38
C ASP A 259 0.67 2.82 -16.46
N PHE A 260 0.34 1.77 -17.22
CA PHE A 260 1.26 0.68 -17.49
C PHE A 260 2.43 1.12 -18.38
N ARG A 261 2.27 2.20 -19.16
CA ARG A 261 3.33 2.90 -19.88
C ARG A 261 3.86 4.07 -19.06
N ILE A 262 4.91 3.82 -18.30
CA ILE A 262 5.43 4.78 -17.31
C ILE A 262 6.24 5.96 -17.90
N GLU A 263 6.73 5.88 -19.14
CA GLU A 263 7.47 6.98 -19.79
C GLU A 263 6.69 7.61 -20.96
N ASP A 264 6.02 6.80 -21.76
CA ASP A 264 5.29 7.22 -22.96
C ASP A 264 3.77 7.00 -22.78
N SER A 265 3.22 7.62 -21.73
CA SER A 265 1.78 7.58 -21.43
C SER A 265 0.96 8.31 -22.50
N ASP A 266 -0.17 7.72 -22.88
CA ASP A 266 -1.17 8.31 -23.74
C ASP A 266 -2.59 8.02 -23.21
N THR A 267 -3.60 8.70 -23.78
CA THR A 267 -5.00 8.55 -23.35
C THR A 267 -5.49 7.09 -23.42
N LEU A 268 -5.02 6.32 -24.40
CA LEU A 268 -5.40 4.92 -24.56
C LEU A 268 -4.75 4.04 -23.50
N SER A 269 -3.48 4.29 -23.15
CA SER A 269 -2.80 3.51 -22.12
C SER A 269 -3.37 3.77 -20.73
N GLU A 270 -3.71 5.02 -20.42
CA GLU A 270 -4.46 5.40 -19.22
C GLU A 270 -5.83 4.70 -19.17
N GLU A 271 -6.58 4.72 -20.28
CA GLU A 271 -7.90 4.07 -20.36
C GLU A 271 -7.79 2.55 -20.17
N ILE A 272 -6.79 1.90 -20.76
CA ILE A 272 -6.52 0.47 -20.57
C ILE A 272 -6.17 0.18 -19.12
N SER A 273 -5.31 1.00 -18.49
CA SER A 273 -4.96 0.86 -17.08
C SER A 273 -6.18 0.95 -16.17
N PHE A 274 -7.08 1.92 -16.43
CA PHE A 274 -8.34 2.08 -15.70
C PHE A 274 -9.29 0.89 -15.90
N LYS A 275 -9.44 0.38 -17.14
CA LYS A 275 -10.33 -0.75 -17.44
C LYS A 275 -10.03 -2.02 -16.64
N GLN A 276 -8.79 -2.23 -16.19
CA GLN A 276 -8.47 -3.33 -15.29
C GLN A 276 -9.34 -3.32 -14.03
N GLN A 277 -9.59 -2.14 -13.46
CA GLN A 277 -10.43 -1.96 -12.28
C GLN A 277 -11.89 -2.35 -12.56
N ILE A 278 -12.41 -1.96 -13.73
CA ILE A 278 -13.77 -2.28 -14.19
C ILE A 278 -13.95 -3.78 -14.37
N VAL A 279 -13.03 -4.45 -15.08
CA VAL A 279 -13.08 -5.90 -15.31
C VAL A 279 -13.04 -6.64 -13.98
N LEU A 280 -12.15 -6.23 -13.07
CA LEU A 280 -12.07 -6.83 -11.73
C LEU A 280 -13.38 -6.66 -10.94
N ALA A 281 -13.94 -5.45 -10.92
CA ALA A 281 -15.15 -5.16 -10.15
C ALA A 281 -16.40 -5.81 -10.74
N TYR A 282 -16.64 -5.68 -12.05
CA TYR A 282 -17.94 -6.02 -12.66
C TYR A 282 -17.98 -7.38 -13.35
N GLU A 283 -16.85 -7.90 -13.85
CA GLU A 283 -16.81 -9.23 -14.48
C GLU A 283 -16.42 -10.32 -13.49
N SER A 284 -15.44 -10.04 -12.60
CA SER A 284 -15.00 -11.02 -11.60
C SER A 284 -15.69 -10.87 -10.24
N ILE A 285 -16.39 -9.76 -10.01
CA ILE A 285 -17.21 -9.52 -8.81
C ILE A 285 -16.33 -9.58 -7.54
N ILE A 286 -15.08 -9.13 -7.63
CA ILE A 286 -14.09 -9.29 -6.56
C ILE A 286 -14.35 -8.36 -5.37
N ASN A 287 -15.14 -7.29 -5.57
CA ASN A 287 -15.35 -6.20 -4.62
C ASN A 287 -16.61 -6.35 -3.76
N VAL A 288 -17.39 -7.43 -3.89
CA VAL A 288 -18.68 -7.62 -3.17
C VAL A 288 -18.57 -8.23 -1.77
N PHE A 289 -17.38 -8.65 -1.36
CA PHE A 289 -17.15 -9.27 -0.05
C PHE A 289 -16.62 -8.26 0.96
N ASP A 290 -17.04 -8.37 2.21
CA ASP A 290 -16.52 -7.52 3.31
C ASP A 290 -15.03 -7.77 3.58
N ASP A 291 -14.64 -9.05 3.70
CA ASP A 291 -13.26 -9.51 3.83
C ASP A 291 -13.15 -10.94 3.29
N ALA A 292 -12.74 -11.08 2.01
CA ALA A 292 -12.57 -12.38 1.37
C ALA A 292 -11.34 -13.16 1.88
N GLY A 293 -10.43 -12.49 2.61
CA GLY A 293 -9.28 -13.13 3.24
C GLY A 293 -9.59 -13.78 4.59
N ASN A 294 -10.74 -13.47 5.20
CA ASN A 294 -11.09 -13.97 6.53
C ASN A 294 -11.12 -15.51 6.56
N GLY A 295 -10.49 -16.08 7.58
CA GLY A 295 -10.46 -17.53 7.79
C GLY A 295 -9.42 -18.27 6.94
N SER A 296 -8.77 -17.60 5.99
CA SER A 296 -7.58 -18.15 5.33
C SER A 296 -6.43 -18.20 6.35
N TYR A 297 -6.01 -19.41 6.72
CA TYR A 297 -4.98 -19.59 7.74
C TYR A 297 -3.68 -18.84 7.43
N TYR A 298 -3.33 -18.81 6.14
CA TYR A 298 -2.15 -18.12 5.64
C TYR A 298 -2.28 -16.60 5.75
N ILE A 299 -3.38 -16.02 5.26
CA ILE A 299 -3.58 -14.57 5.26
C ILE A 299 -3.78 -14.06 6.70
N GLU A 300 -4.53 -14.77 7.54
CA GLU A 300 -4.69 -14.46 8.97
C GLU A 300 -3.34 -14.41 9.68
N ASN A 301 -2.48 -15.42 9.45
CA ASN A 301 -1.17 -15.47 10.09
C ASN A 301 -0.23 -14.35 9.63
N ILE A 302 -0.18 -14.04 8.32
CA ILE A 302 0.63 -12.92 7.82
C ILE A 302 0.10 -11.59 8.34
N THR A 303 -1.22 -11.40 8.34
CA THR A 303 -1.87 -10.17 8.84
C THR A 303 -1.48 -9.92 10.29
N GLN A 304 -1.51 -10.95 11.14
CA GLN A 304 -1.08 -10.86 12.54
C GLN A 304 0.41 -10.51 12.66
N GLN A 305 1.28 -11.14 11.87
CA GLN A 305 2.72 -10.84 11.89
C GLN A 305 3.01 -9.40 11.46
N PHE A 306 2.32 -8.87 10.45
CA PHE A 306 2.43 -7.45 10.08
C PHE A 306 1.91 -6.54 11.18
N CYS A 307 0.79 -6.88 11.83
CA CYS A 307 0.32 -6.09 12.98
C CYS A 307 1.38 -6.03 14.08
N GLU A 308 1.94 -7.17 14.47
CA GLU A 308 2.93 -7.24 15.56
C GLU A 308 4.22 -6.48 15.25
N LYS A 309 4.78 -6.67 14.05
CA LYS A 309 6.01 -5.98 13.62
C LYS A 309 5.80 -4.49 13.47
N SER A 310 4.73 -4.08 12.79
CA SER A 310 4.46 -2.66 12.52
C SER A 310 4.12 -1.92 13.80
N TRP A 311 3.36 -2.53 14.72
CA TRP A 311 3.05 -1.93 16.01
C TRP A 311 4.32 -1.75 16.85
N LYS A 312 5.21 -2.74 16.85
CA LYS A 312 6.50 -2.63 17.52
C LYS A 312 7.35 -1.48 16.95
N LEU A 313 7.50 -1.42 15.62
CA LEU A 313 8.26 -0.35 14.96
C LEU A 313 7.63 1.03 15.18
N PHE A 314 6.29 1.11 15.21
CA PHE A 314 5.55 2.33 15.57
C PHE A 314 5.93 2.78 16.98
N LEU A 315 5.87 1.90 17.99
CA LEU A 315 6.26 2.25 19.36
C LEU A 315 7.74 2.70 19.46
N GLU A 316 8.65 2.01 18.77
CA GLU A 316 10.07 2.40 18.72
C GLU A 316 10.26 3.80 18.08
N THR A 317 9.47 4.11 17.05
CA THR A 317 9.45 5.43 16.40
C THR A 317 8.92 6.51 17.34
N GLU A 318 7.85 6.22 18.10
CA GLU A 318 7.27 7.13 19.09
C GLU A 318 8.19 7.39 20.29
N GLU A 319 8.82 6.34 20.84
CA GLU A 319 9.81 6.46 21.92
C GLU A 319 11.01 7.32 21.50
N ALA A 320 11.31 7.34 20.21
CA ALA A 320 12.41 8.09 19.63
C ALA A 320 11.97 9.48 19.09
N GLY A 321 10.78 9.95 19.43
CA GLY A 321 10.32 11.33 19.20
C GLY A 321 9.25 11.52 18.12
N GLY A 322 8.69 10.44 17.58
CA GLY A 322 7.65 10.49 16.53
C GLY A 322 8.22 10.59 15.12
N TYR A 323 7.34 10.55 14.11
CA TYR A 323 7.75 10.48 12.70
C TYR A 323 8.58 11.70 12.28
N SER A 324 8.09 12.90 12.61
CA SER A 324 8.71 14.16 12.18
C SER A 324 10.14 14.34 12.71
N GLU A 325 10.40 13.94 13.96
CA GLU A 325 11.74 14.02 14.56
C GLU A 325 12.69 12.94 14.02
N GLN A 326 12.17 11.74 13.81
CA GLN A 326 12.92 10.65 13.18
C GLN A 326 13.29 10.97 11.72
N LEU A 327 12.43 11.67 11.00
CA LEU A 327 12.69 12.14 9.64
C LEU A 327 13.75 13.25 9.62
N LYS A 328 13.70 14.22 10.55
CA LYS A 328 14.72 15.28 10.69
C LYS A 328 16.12 14.72 11.01
N SER A 329 16.17 13.71 11.87
CA SER A 329 17.42 13.08 12.28
C SER A 329 18.00 12.12 11.23
N GLY A 330 17.29 11.86 10.14
CA GLY A 330 17.73 10.98 9.05
C GLY A 330 17.44 9.49 9.30
N VAL A 331 16.78 9.13 10.40
CA VAL A 331 16.57 7.73 10.77
C VAL A 331 15.60 7.04 9.83
N ILE A 332 14.48 7.70 9.50
CA ILE A 332 13.48 7.16 8.55
C ILE A 332 14.12 6.91 7.18
N GLN A 333 14.89 7.87 6.67
CA GLN A 333 15.59 7.76 5.40
C GLN A 333 16.58 6.58 5.41
N ASN A 334 17.36 6.43 6.47
CA ASN A 334 18.31 5.34 6.61
C ASN A 334 17.62 3.96 6.72
N GLN A 335 16.49 3.87 7.41
CA GLN A 335 15.72 2.63 7.53
C GLN A 335 15.16 2.17 6.18
N ILE A 336 14.58 3.10 5.40
CA ILE A 336 14.06 2.82 4.06
C ILE A 336 15.20 2.47 3.11
N TYR A 337 16.27 3.27 3.12
CA TYR A 337 17.48 3.01 2.33
C TYR A 337 18.05 1.61 2.59
N GLY A 338 18.14 1.21 3.86
CA GLY A 338 18.64 -0.11 4.26
C GLY A 338 17.85 -1.24 3.62
N HIS A 339 16.52 -1.18 3.66
CA HIS A 339 15.67 -2.18 3.01
C HIS A 339 15.74 -2.09 1.48
N ALA A 340 15.68 -0.89 0.91
CA ALA A 340 15.67 -0.67 -0.53
C ALA A 340 16.93 -1.21 -1.22
N VAL A 341 18.10 -1.04 -0.59
CA VAL A 341 19.38 -1.59 -1.05
C VAL A 341 19.38 -3.11 -1.02
N GLU A 342 18.86 -3.73 0.04
CA GLU A 342 18.76 -5.19 0.12
C GLU A 342 17.77 -5.75 -0.92
N GLU A 343 16.63 -5.09 -1.12
CA GLU A 343 15.65 -5.47 -2.16
C GLU A 343 16.25 -5.38 -3.57
N GLN A 344 17.04 -4.34 -3.83
CA GLN A 344 17.76 -4.19 -5.10
C GLN A 344 18.77 -5.33 -5.30
N LYS A 345 19.53 -5.71 -4.26
CA LYS A 345 20.45 -6.85 -4.32
C LYS A 345 19.71 -8.17 -4.55
N TRP A 346 18.57 -8.39 -3.90
CA TRP A 346 17.76 -9.59 -4.16
C TRP A 346 17.27 -9.65 -5.61
N THR A 347 16.99 -8.51 -6.22
CA THR A 347 16.65 -8.42 -7.64
C THR A 347 17.87 -8.70 -8.53
N GLU A 348 19.05 -8.16 -8.20
CA GLU A 348 20.30 -8.45 -8.92
C GLU A 348 20.65 -9.95 -8.89
N GLU A 349 20.52 -10.56 -7.71
CA GLU A 349 20.82 -11.98 -7.46
C GLU A 349 19.75 -12.94 -8.02
N GLY A 350 18.61 -12.41 -8.51
CA GLY A 350 17.50 -13.21 -9.02
C GLY A 350 16.67 -13.92 -7.94
N LYS A 351 16.83 -13.53 -6.66
CA LYS A 351 15.96 -13.95 -5.54
C LYS A 351 14.57 -13.34 -5.71
N LEU A 352 14.51 -12.05 -6.05
CA LEU A 352 13.30 -11.40 -6.55
C LEU A 352 13.30 -11.46 -8.07
N LYS A 353 12.21 -11.96 -8.65
CA LYS A 353 12.09 -12.16 -10.09
C LYS A 353 11.24 -11.05 -10.69
N LEU A 354 11.78 -10.38 -11.70
CA LEU A 354 11.11 -9.37 -12.47
C LEU A 354 11.14 -9.78 -13.95
N ILE A 355 10.01 -10.35 -14.41
CA ILE A 355 9.86 -10.87 -15.77
C ILE A 355 9.99 -9.74 -16.80
N GLY A 356 10.74 -9.98 -17.87
CA GLY A 356 11.06 -8.96 -18.86
C GLY A 356 12.25 -8.06 -18.48
N VAL A 357 12.81 -8.25 -17.27
CA VAL A 357 13.91 -7.42 -16.74
C VAL A 357 15.10 -8.29 -16.33
N ASN A 358 15.04 -8.95 -15.17
CA ASN A 358 16.15 -9.80 -14.71
C ASN A 358 15.96 -11.27 -15.09
N LEU A 359 14.80 -11.61 -15.67
CA LEU A 359 14.42 -12.95 -16.06
C LEU A 359 13.51 -12.92 -17.29
N TYR A 360 13.85 -13.72 -18.32
CA TYR A 360 13.08 -13.93 -19.55
C TYR A 360 12.52 -12.65 -20.25
N PRO A 361 13.36 -11.91 -21.01
CA PRO A 361 14.81 -12.00 -21.09
C PRO A 361 15.48 -11.39 -19.85
N LYS A 362 16.73 -11.79 -19.61
CA LYS A 362 17.60 -11.10 -18.65
C LYS A 362 18.30 -9.96 -19.38
N LEU A 363 18.10 -8.75 -18.91
CA LEU A 363 18.79 -7.54 -19.35
C LEU A 363 20.15 -7.43 -18.68
N GLU A 364 21.04 -6.68 -19.32
CA GLU A 364 22.35 -6.35 -18.74
C GLU A 364 22.22 -5.22 -17.72
N LYS A 365 23.01 -5.31 -16.66
CA LYS A 365 23.07 -4.26 -15.63
C LYS A 365 23.73 -3.01 -16.20
N THR A 366 23.07 -1.85 -16.07
CA THR A 366 23.53 -0.56 -16.57
C THR A 366 23.96 0.40 -15.46
N LYS A 367 23.43 0.23 -14.25
CA LYS A 367 23.72 1.07 -13.07
C LYS A 367 24.09 0.24 -11.84
N SER A 368 24.85 0.80 -10.91
CA SER A 368 25.11 0.19 -9.60
C SER A 368 24.06 0.61 -8.57
N VAL A 369 23.97 -0.13 -7.45
CA VAL A 369 23.03 0.20 -6.37
C VAL A 369 23.40 1.55 -5.73
N GLU A 370 24.70 1.83 -5.61
CA GLU A 370 25.23 3.08 -5.05
C GLU A 370 24.93 4.30 -5.93
N GLU A 371 24.73 4.11 -7.23
CA GLU A 371 24.34 5.18 -8.16
C GLU A 371 22.84 5.50 -8.07
N MET A 372 22.02 4.54 -7.65
CA MET A 372 20.56 4.64 -7.65
C MET A 372 20.00 5.25 -6.35
N TYR A 373 20.64 4.97 -5.23
CA TYR A 373 20.14 5.28 -3.88
C TYR A 373 21.01 6.30 -3.13
N ASP A 374 20.36 7.16 -2.35
CA ASP A 374 20.99 8.11 -1.43
C ASP A 374 20.32 7.95 -0.06
N SER A 375 21.10 7.60 0.97
CA SER A 375 20.58 7.29 2.31
C SER A 375 20.00 8.51 3.04
N SER A 376 20.20 9.70 2.48
CA SER A 376 19.81 10.96 3.08
C SER A 376 18.47 11.50 2.57
N VAL A 377 17.87 10.85 1.56
CA VAL A 377 16.59 11.26 0.96
C VAL A 377 15.67 10.06 0.75
N ILE A 378 14.36 10.27 0.88
CA ILE A 378 13.36 9.29 0.44
C ILE A 378 13.13 9.54 -1.05
N LYS A 379 13.64 8.65 -1.90
CA LYS A 379 13.53 8.76 -3.36
C LYS A 379 12.90 7.50 -3.92
N ALA A 380 11.85 7.67 -4.72
CA ALA A 380 11.27 6.58 -5.49
C ALA A 380 12.31 6.04 -6.50
N VAL A 381 12.48 4.72 -6.52
CA VAL A 381 13.40 4.03 -7.42
C VAL A 381 12.73 2.74 -7.88
N ARG A 382 12.60 2.56 -9.19
CA ARG A 382 12.07 1.30 -9.75
C ARG A 382 13.17 0.24 -9.74
N LEU A 383 12.82 -1.00 -9.39
CA LEU A 383 13.75 -2.12 -9.41
C LEU A 383 14.40 -2.33 -10.79
N ALA A 384 13.65 -2.00 -11.85
CA ALA A 384 14.09 -2.13 -13.23
C ALA A 384 15.11 -1.06 -13.68
N GLU A 385 15.23 0.08 -12.99
CA GLU A 385 16.17 1.16 -13.37
C GLU A 385 17.65 0.73 -13.36
N MET A 386 17.98 -0.35 -12.65
CA MET A 386 19.31 -0.94 -12.64
C MET A 386 19.68 -1.59 -14.00
N PHE A 387 18.68 -1.90 -14.83
CA PHE A 387 18.81 -2.59 -16.11
C PHE A 387 18.34 -1.73 -17.30
N GLU A 388 17.90 -0.50 -17.03
CA GLU A 388 17.41 0.51 -17.98
C GLU A 388 18.36 1.69 -17.99
#